data_AF-A0A4Q3E428-F1
#
_entry.id   AF-A0A4Q3E428-F1
#
_cell.length_a   1.000
_cell.length_b   1.000
_cell.length_c   1.000
_cell.angle_alpha   90.00
_cell.angle_beta   90.00
_cell.angle_gamma   90.00
#
_symmetry.space_group_name_H-M   'P 1'
#
loop_
_entity.id
_entity.type
_entity.pdbx_description
1 polymer ?
#
loop_
_entity_poly.entity_id
_entity_poly.type
_entity_poly.pdbx_seq_one_letter_code
_entity_poly.pdbx_strand_id
1 'polypeptide(L)'
;VLTHATSKLLPGKSMVMYLGDNIYPRGMGLPGSPEQKETEAILRSQYKSFRDKGAPVYFIPGNHDWDRMGPLGLAKIKRQWAFLEEQRDSLLKAVPRDGCPDPVEINLSDSLTIIAFDSEWWVYTYNKDNPDAQCDCNTKEDIINRMRELFAKNRGKVILLASHHPFQTYGTHGGNFELKDHIFPLTAVNHNLYIPLPVVGSLYPILRTLFINPEDTGHPLYKDMINQVDGVFNGYPDLVHVAGHEHGLQFIKDKQVQVVSGAGAKRTYTKKGKHSLFADATQGYVTADLLQGNRMLFTYYTVENYAVKQAFTYMQPYTPVLPDDNVLKPIVGDSTVVSIKPEYNKVGGFHKFLFGKNYREEWAAPAKLPVIRLSTIHGGLKPLQLGGGFQSKSLRLVDKDGKEWVLRSVQKSPEKILPGELQETFAKDWVQDAMSAQHPYSALVVPPLAEAAGIPHANPIIGVVSADENLGKYASTFTNM
;
A
#
# COMPACT_ATOMS: atom_id res chain seq x y z
N VAL A 1 -13.29 9.72 -25.41
CA VAL A 1 -12.14 9.05 -24.77
C VAL A 1 -12.16 7.54 -25.02
N LEU A 2 -13.13 6.79 -24.50
CA LEU A 2 -13.16 5.31 -24.56
C LEU A 2 -12.95 4.75 -25.97
N THR A 3 -13.68 5.23 -26.99
CA THR A 3 -13.51 4.76 -28.37
C THR A 3 -12.07 4.84 -28.88
N HIS A 4 -11.37 5.94 -28.57
CA HIS A 4 -9.97 6.11 -28.95
C HIS A 4 -9.04 5.23 -28.11
N ALA A 5 -9.25 5.12 -26.80
CA ALA A 5 -8.47 4.22 -25.96
C ALA A 5 -8.62 2.75 -26.42
N THR A 6 -9.85 2.33 -26.73
CA THR A 6 -10.17 0.98 -27.23
C THR A 6 -9.52 0.72 -28.60
N SER A 7 -9.31 1.73 -29.43
CA SER A 7 -8.60 1.57 -30.72
C SER A 7 -7.08 1.43 -30.57
N LYS A 8 -6.52 1.80 -29.41
CA LYS A 8 -5.09 1.64 -29.09
C LYS A 8 -4.73 0.26 -28.51
N LEU A 9 -5.71 -0.56 -28.17
CA LEU A 9 -5.45 -1.89 -27.63
C LEU A 9 -4.68 -2.77 -28.63
N LEU A 10 -3.64 -3.43 -28.12
CA LEU A 10 -2.93 -4.50 -28.80
C LEU A 10 -3.50 -5.85 -28.29
N PRO A 11 -4.11 -6.68 -29.16
CA PRO A 11 -4.70 -7.95 -28.75
C PRO A 11 -3.70 -8.84 -27.99
N GLY A 12 -4.12 -9.33 -26.82
CA GLY A 12 -3.30 -10.17 -25.94
C GLY A 12 -2.10 -9.48 -25.28
N LYS A 13 -1.88 -8.18 -25.52
CA LYS A 13 -0.74 -7.41 -25.01
C LYS A 13 -1.12 -6.19 -24.18
N SER A 14 -2.38 -5.77 -24.24
CA SER A 14 -2.90 -4.62 -23.52
C SER A 14 -3.90 -5.01 -22.44
N MET A 15 -3.90 -4.23 -21.37
CA MET A 15 -4.87 -4.27 -20.28
C MET A 15 -5.30 -2.83 -19.93
N VAL A 16 -6.45 -2.67 -19.28
CA VAL A 16 -7.00 -1.37 -18.86
C VAL A 16 -7.13 -1.30 -17.35
N MET A 17 -6.66 -0.22 -16.75
CA MET A 17 -6.79 0.06 -15.32
C MET A 17 -7.58 1.35 -15.11
N TYR A 18 -8.66 1.27 -14.34
CA TYR A 18 -9.38 2.41 -13.80
C TYR A 18 -8.84 2.71 -12.41
N LEU A 19 -8.43 3.96 -12.19
CA LEU A 19 -7.67 4.41 -11.00
C LEU A 19 -8.59 5.00 -9.91
N GLY A 20 -9.74 4.39 -9.67
CA GLY A 20 -10.74 4.85 -8.70
C GLY A 20 -11.71 5.88 -9.23
N ASP A 21 -12.68 6.22 -8.37
CA ASP A 21 -13.84 7.04 -8.71
C ASP A 21 -14.61 6.50 -9.93
N ASN A 22 -14.89 5.21 -9.85
CA ASN A 22 -15.52 4.47 -10.92
C ASN A 22 -16.96 4.90 -11.13
N ILE A 23 -17.67 5.28 -10.06
CA ILE A 23 -19.07 5.70 -10.12
C ILE A 23 -19.31 6.98 -9.29
N TYR A 24 -19.61 8.08 -9.97
CA TYR A 24 -20.02 9.32 -9.33
C TYR A 24 -21.54 9.39 -9.10
N PRO A 25 -22.02 10.14 -8.09
CA PRO A 25 -21.24 10.89 -7.10
C PRO A 25 -20.95 10.11 -5.82
N ARG A 26 -21.47 8.91 -5.63
CA ARG A 26 -21.35 8.16 -4.36
C ARG A 26 -21.23 6.66 -4.55
N GLY A 27 -20.54 6.22 -5.60
CA GLY A 27 -20.26 4.80 -5.80
C GLY A 27 -21.50 4.03 -6.23
N MET A 28 -21.43 2.72 -6.07
CA MET A 28 -22.47 1.81 -6.54
C MET A 28 -23.77 1.91 -5.71
N GLY A 29 -24.91 1.87 -6.40
CA GLY A 29 -26.22 1.77 -5.77
C GLY A 29 -26.41 0.39 -5.11
N LEU A 30 -26.94 0.39 -3.89
CA LEU A 30 -27.22 -0.84 -3.14
C LEU A 30 -28.48 -1.52 -3.68
N PRO A 31 -28.64 -2.85 -3.48
CA PRO A 31 -29.83 -3.57 -3.93
C PRO A 31 -31.13 -2.91 -3.46
N GLY A 32 -32.03 -2.63 -4.40
CA GLY A 32 -33.32 -1.98 -4.13
C GLY A 32 -33.26 -0.44 -4.05
N SER A 33 -32.08 0.19 -4.17
CA SER A 33 -31.99 1.64 -4.24
C SER A 33 -32.43 2.17 -5.62
N PRO A 34 -32.96 3.40 -5.72
CA PRO A 34 -33.36 4.00 -6.99
C PRO A 34 -32.22 4.06 -8.03
N GLU A 35 -30.98 4.21 -7.57
CA GLU A 35 -29.78 4.41 -8.39
C GLU A 35 -29.12 3.09 -8.82
N GLN A 36 -29.60 1.94 -8.34
CA GLN A 36 -28.96 0.64 -8.60
C GLN A 36 -28.75 0.40 -10.10
N LYS A 37 -29.81 0.51 -10.91
CA LYS A 37 -29.73 0.23 -12.36
C LYS A 37 -28.82 1.22 -13.10
N GLU A 38 -28.85 2.48 -12.68
CA GLU A 38 -28.03 3.54 -13.30
C GLU A 38 -26.55 3.30 -13.03
N THR A 39 -26.19 3.05 -11.78
CA THR A 39 -24.79 2.82 -11.37
C THR A 39 -24.20 1.54 -11.99
N GLU A 40 -25.00 0.47 -12.12
CA GLU A 40 -24.63 -0.74 -12.87
C GLU A 40 -24.36 -0.43 -14.36
N ALA A 41 -25.18 0.41 -14.99
CA ALA A 41 -25.00 0.81 -16.38
C ALA A 41 -23.76 1.69 -16.58
N ILE A 42 -23.48 2.61 -15.65
CA ILE A 42 -22.27 3.44 -15.64
C ILE A 42 -21.03 2.55 -15.63
N LEU A 43 -20.95 1.60 -14.69
CA LEU A 43 -19.79 0.72 -14.59
C LEU A 43 -19.66 -0.19 -15.83
N ARG A 44 -20.78 -0.71 -16.35
CA ARG A 44 -20.80 -1.50 -17.59
C ARG A 44 -20.29 -0.73 -18.80
N SER A 45 -20.64 0.55 -18.93
CA SER A 45 -20.22 1.39 -20.05
C SER A 45 -18.70 1.56 -20.14
N GLN A 46 -18.00 1.44 -19.01
CA GLN A 46 -16.57 1.60 -18.90
C GLN A 46 -15.82 0.39 -19.44
N TYR A 47 -16.10 -0.82 -18.92
CA TYR A 47 -15.32 -2.01 -19.29
C TYR A 47 -15.75 -2.65 -20.61
N LYS A 48 -17.03 -2.51 -21.01
CA LYS A 48 -17.60 -3.36 -22.08
C LYS A 48 -16.78 -3.31 -23.37
N SER A 49 -16.45 -2.12 -23.87
CA SER A 49 -15.76 -1.99 -25.16
C SER A 49 -14.34 -2.58 -25.16
N PHE A 50 -13.68 -2.60 -23.99
CA PHE A 50 -12.36 -3.22 -23.83
C PHE A 50 -12.45 -4.74 -23.68
N ARG A 51 -13.45 -5.21 -22.92
CA ARG A 51 -13.75 -6.64 -22.76
C ARG A 51 -14.21 -7.30 -24.05
N ASP A 52 -15.00 -6.60 -24.87
CA ASP A 52 -15.39 -7.05 -26.21
C ASP A 52 -14.16 -7.27 -27.13
N LYS A 53 -13.02 -6.61 -26.85
CA LYS A 53 -11.72 -6.82 -27.53
C LYS A 53 -10.78 -7.79 -26.80
N GLY A 54 -11.25 -8.43 -25.73
CA GLY A 54 -10.49 -9.41 -24.94
C GLY A 54 -9.47 -8.81 -23.97
N ALA A 55 -9.33 -7.47 -23.88
CA ALA A 55 -8.35 -6.84 -23.00
C ALA A 55 -8.78 -6.95 -21.52
N PRO A 56 -7.92 -7.42 -20.60
CA PRO A 56 -8.24 -7.44 -19.18
C PRO A 56 -8.55 -6.04 -18.65
N VAL A 57 -9.54 -5.93 -17.76
CA VAL A 57 -9.95 -4.65 -17.15
C VAL A 57 -9.94 -4.78 -15.63
N TYR A 58 -9.23 -3.88 -14.98
CA TYR A 58 -9.10 -3.79 -13.53
C TYR A 58 -9.63 -2.45 -13.03
N PHE A 59 -10.33 -2.49 -11.90
CA PHE A 59 -10.82 -1.30 -11.19
C PHE A 59 -10.21 -1.29 -9.79
N ILE A 60 -9.52 -0.20 -9.42
CA ILE A 60 -9.28 0.11 -8.00
C ILE A 60 -10.39 1.06 -7.52
N PRO A 61 -10.76 1.04 -6.24
CA PRO A 61 -11.75 1.97 -5.70
C PRO A 61 -11.13 3.35 -5.40
N GLY A 62 -11.95 4.39 -5.51
CA GLY A 62 -11.65 5.74 -5.03
C GLY A 62 -12.62 6.21 -3.96
N ASN A 63 -12.44 7.45 -3.50
CA ASN A 63 -13.23 8.01 -2.40
C ASN A 63 -14.72 8.13 -2.74
N HIS A 64 -15.07 8.40 -3.99
CA HIS A 64 -16.47 8.40 -4.41
C HIS A 64 -17.09 7.00 -4.39
N ASP A 65 -16.31 5.96 -4.71
CA ASP A 65 -16.77 4.57 -4.65
C ASP A 65 -17.07 4.16 -3.20
N TRP A 66 -16.28 4.66 -2.25
CA TRP A 66 -16.49 4.58 -0.80
C TRP A 66 -17.59 5.53 -0.29
N ASP A 67 -18.72 5.62 -1.00
CA ASP A 67 -19.87 6.47 -0.64
C ASP A 67 -19.50 7.97 -0.50
N ARG A 68 -18.48 8.44 -1.23
CA ARG A 68 -17.89 9.77 -1.02
C ARG A 68 -17.47 9.95 0.45
N MET A 69 -16.70 8.97 0.93
CA MET A 69 -16.30 8.80 2.33
C MET A 69 -17.47 8.72 3.31
N GLY A 70 -18.64 8.26 2.87
CA GLY A 70 -19.85 8.15 3.69
C GLY A 70 -19.93 6.81 4.42
N PRO A 71 -20.79 6.66 5.43
CA PRO A 71 -20.85 5.47 6.28
C PRO A 71 -21.21 4.16 5.56
N LEU A 72 -21.73 4.24 4.32
CA LEU A 72 -22.05 3.06 3.52
C LEU A 72 -20.88 2.62 2.60
N GLY A 73 -19.70 3.23 2.73
CA GLY A 73 -18.57 3.00 1.83
C GLY A 73 -18.21 1.52 1.67
N LEU A 74 -18.03 0.78 2.76
CA LEU A 74 -17.71 -0.65 2.70
C LEU A 74 -18.81 -1.45 1.97
N ALA A 75 -20.08 -1.19 2.26
CA ALA A 75 -21.19 -1.88 1.62
C ALA A 75 -21.22 -1.62 0.11
N LYS A 76 -20.89 -0.39 -0.33
CA LYS A 76 -20.84 -0.02 -1.74
C LYS A 76 -19.65 -0.62 -2.48
N ILE A 77 -18.47 -0.67 -1.85
CA ILE A 77 -17.31 -1.37 -2.41
C ILE A 77 -17.59 -2.86 -2.58
N LYS A 78 -18.16 -3.51 -1.56
CA LYS A 78 -18.57 -4.92 -1.64
C LYS A 78 -19.60 -5.13 -2.77
N ARG A 79 -20.57 -4.23 -2.91
CA ARG A 79 -21.56 -4.29 -3.99
C ARG A 79 -20.91 -4.12 -5.37
N GLN A 80 -19.98 -3.18 -5.54
CA GLN A 80 -19.23 -2.98 -6.79
C GLN A 80 -18.43 -4.23 -7.16
N TRP A 81 -17.71 -4.81 -6.21
CA TRP A 81 -16.99 -6.06 -6.41
C TRP A 81 -17.94 -7.19 -6.82
N ALA A 82 -19.03 -7.41 -6.07
CA ALA A 82 -20.01 -8.44 -6.34
C ALA A 82 -20.63 -8.31 -7.74
N PHE A 83 -20.94 -7.08 -8.18
CA PHE A 83 -21.44 -6.84 -9.52
C PHE A 83 -20.46 -7.27 -10.61
N LEU A 84 -19.17 -6.98 -10.45
CA LEU A 84 -18.16 -7.38 -11.43
C LEU A 84 -17.99 -8.91 -11.45
N GLU A 85 -18.01 -9.56 -10.28
CA GLU A 85 -17.97 -11.03 -10.19
C GLU A 85 -19.21 -11.70 -10.79
N GLU A 86 -20.40 -11.11 -10.64
CA GLU A 86 -21.65 -11.59 -11.24
C GLU A 86 -21.59 -11.67 -12.77
N GLN A 87 -20.67 -10.93 -13.41
CA GLN A 87 -20.46 -11.01 -14.86
C GLN A 87 -19.73 -12.30 -15.29
N ARG A 88 -19.14 -13.06 -14.34
CA ARG A 88 -18.43 -14.32 -14.55
C ARG A 88 -17.32 -14.22 -15.60
N ASP A 89 -16.64 -13.07 -15.65
CA ASP A 89 -15.54 -12.81 -16.57
C ASP A 89 -14.22 -12.73 -15.80
N SER A 90 -13.39 -13.78 -15.94
CA SER A 90 -12.11 -13.89 -15.23
C SER A 90 -11.09 -12.77 -15.52
N LEU A 91 -11.30 -11.98 -16.56
CA LEU A 91 -10.44 -10.86 -16.96
C LEU A 91 -11.06 -9.50 -16.62
N LEU A 92 -12.16 -9.46 -15.87
CA LEU A 92 -12.81 -8.27 -15.35
C LEU A 92 -12.79 -8.32 -13.82
N LYS A 93 -12.03 -7.42 -13.17
CA LYS A 93 -11.84 -7.50 -11.70
C LYS A 93 -11.92 -6.14 -11.02
N ALA A 94 -12.55 -6.09 -9.86
CA ALA A 94 -12.23 -5.09 -8.84
C ALA A 94 -11.05 -5.62 -8.00
N VAL A 95 -10.05 -4.76 -7.80
CA VAL A 95 -8.87 -5.06 -6.98
C VAL A 95 -8.64 -3.91 -5.99
N PRO A 96 -8.53 -4.19 -4.69
CA PRO A 96 -8.64 -5.51 -4.07
C PRO A 96 -10.10 -6.03 -4.05
N ARG A 97 -10.26 -7.33 -3.79
CA ARG A 97 -11.58 -8.00 -3.82
C ARG A 97 -12.40 -7.71 -2.56
N ASP A 98 -13.72 -7.76 -2.69
CA ASP A 98 -14.67 -7.82 -1.58
C ASP A 98 -14.47 -6.79 -0.45
N GLY A 99 -13.98 -5.59 -0.78
CA GLY A 99 -13.71 -4.53 0.22
C GLY A 99 -12.50 -4.79 1.11
N CYS A 100 -11.62 -5.72 0.74
CA CYS A 100 -10.35 -5.94 1.42
C CYS A 100 -9.33 -4.84 1.08
N PRO A 101 -8.35 -4.60 1.96
CA PRO A 101 -7.27 -3.64 1.70
C PRO A 101 -6.02 -4.24 1.05
N ASP A 102 -6.07 -5.52 0.67
CA ASP A 102 -4.91 -6.29 0.25
C ASP A 102 -4.16 -5.65 -0.94
N PRO A 103 -2.85 -5.40 -0.86
CA PRO A 103 -2.05 -5.16 -2.05
C PRO A 103 -2.11 -6.35 -3.00
N VAL A 104 -2.55 -6.11 -4.24
CA VAL A 104 -2.71 -7.12 -5.29
C VAL A 104 -1.64 -6.95 -6.36
N GLU A 105 -0.90 -8.03 -6.62
CA GLU A 105 0.03 -8.12 -7.74
C GLU A 105 -0.72 -8.50 -9.02
N ILE A 106 -0.52 -7.73 -10.08
CA ILE A 106 -0.96 -8.04 -11.44
C ILE A 106 0.30 -8.16 -12.29
N ASN A 107 0.75 -9.41 -12.46
CA ASN A 107 1.93 -9.72 -13.25
C ASN A 107 1.61 -9.57 -14.75
N LEU A 108 2.26 -8.62 -15.43
CA LEU A 108 2.05 -8.35 -16.85
C LEU A 108 3.08 -9.07 -17.72
N SER A 109 4.33 -9.16 -17.26
CA SER A 109 5.41 -9.89 -17.90
C SER A 109 6.53 -10.20 -16.91
N ASP A 110 7.59 -10.86 -17.37
CA ASP A 110 8.79 -11.10 -16.56
C ASP A 110 9.54 -9.81 -16.18
N SER A 111 9.22 -8.68 -16.81
CA SER A 111 9.89 -7.38 -16.59
C SER A 111 8.97 -6.25 -16.15
N LEU A 112 7.66 -6.48 -16.06
CA LEU A 112 6.68 -5.47 -15.64
C LEU A 112 5.60 -6.09 -14.76
N THR A 113 5.33 -5.42 -13.64
CA THR A 113 4.21 -5.75 -12.77
C THR A 113 3.49 -4.49 -12.31
N ILE A 114 2.20 -4.62 -12.03
CA ILE A 114 1.44 -3.64 -11.27
C ILE A 114 1.28 -4.17 -9.85
N ILE A 115 1.46 -3.31 -8.85
CA ILE A 115 1.02 -3.55 -7.47
C ILE A 115 -0.11 -2.55 -7.22
N ALA A 116 -1.34 -3.03 -7.10
CA ALA A 116 -2.52 -2.19 -6.87
C ALA A 116 -2.97 -2.31 -5.40
N PHE A 117 -3.38 -1.20 -4.78
CA PHE A 117 -3.94 -1.23 -3.43
C PHE A 117 -5.05 -0.20 -3.26
N ASP A 118 -5.93 -0.43 -2.28
CA ASP A 118 -6.99 0.51 -1.91
C ASP A 118 -6.42 1.62 -1.01
N SER A 119 -6.07 2.74 -1.62
CA SER A 119 -5.60 3.92 -0.88
C SER A 119 -6.71 4.64 -0.11
N GLU A 120 -7.97 4.44 -0.48
CA GLU A 120 -9.10 5.04 0.25
C GLU A 120 -9.32 4.31 1.57
N TRP A 121 -9.22 2.97 1.60
CA TRP A 121 -9.30 2.20 2.85
C TRP A 121 -8.34 2.72 3.93
N TRP A 122 -7.16 3.22 3.53
CA TRP A 122 -6.17 3.79 4.44
C TRP A 122 -6.61 5.10 5.11
N VAL A 123 -7.27 5.97 4.35
CA VAL A 123 -7.69 7.31 4.80
C VAL A 123 -9.15 7.37 5.27
N TYR A 124 -9.94 6.34 4.97
CA TYR A 124 -11.35 6.22 5.32
C TYR A 124 -11.57 6.10 6.83
N THR A 125 -12.49 6.92 7.36
CA THR A 125 -12.67 7.16 8.80
C THR A 125 -13.86 6.45 9.43
N TYR A 126 -14.82 5.97 8.63
CA TYR A 126 -15.93 5.17 9.12
C TYR A 126 -15.52 3.70 9.34
N ASN A 127 -16.45 2.91 9.90
CA ASN A 127 -16.23 1.48 10.10
C ASN A 127 -15.97 0.79 8.75
N LYS A 128 -14.84 0.07 8.69
CA LYS A 128 -14.37 -0.71 7.53
C LYS A 128 -13.99 -2.14 7.93
N ASP A 129 -14.48 -2.60 9.09
CA ASP A 129 -14.35 -3.98 9.55
C ASP A 129 -15.15 -4.89 8.61
N ASN A 130 -14.48 -5.91 8.08
CA ASN A 130 -15.06 -6.79 7.08
C ASN A 130 -14.83 -8.27 7.45
N PRO A 131 -15.42 -8.75 8.56
CA PRO A 131 -15.16 -10.09 9.09
C PRO A 131 -15.67 -11.21 8.17
N ASP A 132 -16.63 -10.91 7.29
CA ASP A 132 -17.19 -11.88 6.35
C ASP A 132 -16.28 -12.12 5.13
N ALA A 133 -15.34 -11.20 4.86
CA ALA A 133 -14.43 -11.31 3.74
C ALA A 133 -13.16 -12.06 4.14
N GLN A 134 -12.65 -12.88 3.23
CA GLN A 134 -11.37 -13.56 3.39
C GLN A 134 -10.22 -12.64 2.96
N CYS A 135 -10.00 -11.56 3.72
CA CYS A 135 -8.90 -10.63 3.51
C CYS A 135 -7.60 -11.18 4.11
N ASP A 136 -6.49 -11.05 3.38
CA ASP A 136 -5.16 -11.41 3.89
C ASP A 136 -4.63 -10.34 4.86
N CYS A 137 -5.03 -9.09 4.64
CA CYS A 137 -4.63 -7.91 5.38
C CYS A 137 -5.84 -7.30 6.12
N ASN A 138 -5.68 -7.01 7.40
CA ASN A 138 -6.72 -6.36 8.21
C ASN A 138 -6.22 -5.08 8.89
N THR A 139 -4.91 -4.80 8.80
CA THR A 139 -4.26 -3.64 9.40
C THR A 139 -3.30 -2.97 8.41
N LYS A 140 -2.97 -1.70 8.64
CA LYS A 140 -1.95 -0.97 7.87
C LYS A 140 -0.61 -1.71 7.83
N GLU A 141 -0.21 -2.35 8.92
CA GLU A 141 1.04 -3.13 8.95
C GLU A 141 0.96 -4.38 8.07
N ASP A 142 -0.19 -5.08 8.03
CA ASP A 142 -0.36 -6.23 7.13
C ASP A 142 -0.22 -5.78 5.67
N ILE A 143 -0.80 -4.63 5.30
CA ILE A 143 -0.64 -4.01 3.99
C ILE A 143 0.84 -3.74 3.69
N ILE A 144 1.56 -3.10 4.61
CA ILE A 144 2.99 -2.80 4.43
C ILE A 144 3.84 -4.08 4.34
N ASN A 145 3.57 -5.08 5.17
CA ASN A 145 4.26 -6.38 5.09
C ASN A 145 3.98 -7.07 3.76
N ARG A 146 2.73 -7.04 3.29
CA ARG A 146 2.35 -7.58 1.99
C ARG A 146 3.02 -6.82 0.85
N MET A 147 3.11 -5.49 0.91
CA MET A 147 3.86 -4.70 -0.07
C MET A 147 5.36 -5.05 -0.07
N ARG A 148 5.99 -5.28 1.10
CA ARG A 148 7.38 -5.73 1.19
C ARG A 148 7.59 -7.10 0.53
N GLU A 149 6.66 -8.04 0.73
CA GLU A 149 6.70 -9.34 0.05
C GLU A 149 6.62 -9.17 -1.47
N LEU A 150 5.65 -8.37 -1.95
CA LEU A 150 5.45 -8.12 -3.38
C LEU A 150 6.63 -7.39 -4.01
N PHE A 151 7.22 -6.44 -3.28
CA PHE A 151 8.42 -5.73 -3.70
C PHE A 151 9.61 -6.70 -3.81
N ALA A 152 9.86 -7.51 -2.76
CA ALA A 152 10.94 -8.49 -2.76
C ALA A 152 10.82 -9.47 -3.94
N LYS A 153 9.59 -9.94 -4.22
CA LYS A 153 9.28 -10.80 -5.38
C LYS A 153 9.57 -10.13 -6.73
N ASN A 154 9.41 -8.81 -6.81
CA ASN A 154 9.42 -8.07 -8.07
C ASN A 154 10.57 -7.06 -8.23
N ARG A 155 11.61 -7.11 -7.37
CA ARG A 155 12.73 -6.16 -7.34
C ARG A 155 13.53 -6.06 -8.66
N GLY A 156 13.40 -7.03 -9.56
CA GLY A 156 14.02 -6.98 -10.90
C GLY A 156 13.15 -6.38 -12.00
N LYS A 157 11.88 -6.02 -11.72
CA LYS A 157 10.89 -5.58 -12.72
C LYS A 157 10.62 -4.09 -12.61
N VAL A 158 10.16 -3.47 -13.69
CA VAL A 158 9.45 -2.19 -13.54
C VAL A 158 8.19 -2.43 -12.70
N ILE A 159 8.02 -1.63 -11.65
CA ILE A 159 6.85 -1.70 -10.76
C ILE A 159 6.00 -0.45 -10.99
N LEU A 160 4.78 -0.65 -11.48
CA LEU A 160 3.75 0.39 -11.44
C LEU A 160 2.97 0.24 -10.14
N LEU A 161 3.13 1.17 -9.21
CA LEU A 161 2.34 1.18 -7.97
C LEU A 161 1.04 1.96 -8.23
N ALA A 162 -0.07 1.24 -8.27
CA ALA A 162 -1.39 1.80 -8.62
C ALA A 162 -2.24 2.06 -7.37
N SER A 163 -2.69 3.29 -7.22
CA SER A 163 -3.57 3.76 -6.15
C SER A 163 -4.57 4.78 -6.68
N HIS A 164 -5.63 5.07 -5.94
CA HIS A 164 -6.49 6.20 -6.30
C HIS A 164 -5.78 7.52 -5.99
N HIS A 165 -5.20 7.62 -4.79
CA HIS A 165 -4.53 8.78 -4.23
C HIS A 165 -3.09 8.98 -4.76
N PRO A 166 -2.75 10.13 -5.38
CA PRO A 166 -1.40 10.43 -5.84
C PRO A 166 -0.43 10.80 -4.70
N PHE A 167 0.79 10.29 -4.78
CA PHE A 167 1.84 10.55 -3.78
C PHE A 167 2.51 11.91 -4.02
N GLN A 168 2.42 12.42 -5.24
CA GLN A 168 2.83 13.76 -5.62
C GLN A 168 1.74 14.38 -6.51
N THR A 169 1.36 15.63 -6.26
CA THR A 169 0.40 16.33 -7.11
C THR A 169 0.56 17.84 -6.99
N TYR A 170 0.34 18.54 -8.11
CA TYR A 170 0.20 19.99 -8.18
C TYR A 170 -1.24 20.43 -8.49
N GLY A 171 -2.21 19.54 -8.23
CA GLY A 171 -3.63 19.80 -8.31
C GLY A 171 -4.20 20.37 -7.01
N THR A 172 -5.53 20.47 -6.98
CA THR A 172 -6.29 21.09 -5.89
C THR A 172 -6.23 20.30 -4.60
N HIS A 173 -6.17 18.96 -4.67
CA HIS A 173 -6.01 18.10 -3.49
C HIS A 173 -4.57 18.14 -2.93
N GLY A 174 -3.60 18.49 -3.79
CA GLY A 174 -2.24 18.89 -3.40
C GLY A 174 -2.12 20.28 -2.78
N GLY A 175 -3.23 21.01 -2.59
CA GLY A 175 -3.24 22.37 -2.02
C GLY A 175 -2.89 23.50 -3.00
N ASN A 176 -2.99 23.25 -4.32
CA ASN A 176 -2.73 24.27 -5.35
C ASN A 176 -4.06 24.81 -5.90
N PHE A 177 -4.32 26.11 -5.69
CA PHE A 177 -5.58 26.77 -6.05
C PHE A 177 -5.37 27.88 -7.10
N GLU A 178 -6.42 28.23 -7.85
CA GLU A 178 -6.39 29.36 -8.78
C GLU A 178 -6.45 30.70 -8.05
N LEU A 179 -6.00 31.78 -8.70
CA LEU A 179 -6.24 33.15 -8.20
C LEU A 179 -7.74 33.43 -8.02
N LYS A 180 -8.59 32.85 -8.87
CA LYS A 180 -10.04 32.88 -8.72
C LYS A 180 -10.49 32.30 -7.38
N ASP A 181 -9.92 31.18 -6.95
CA ASP A 181 -10.31 30.52 -5.70
C ASP A 181 -9.92 31.35 -4.47
N HIS A 182 -8.86 32.16 -4.57
CA HIS A 182 -8.46 33.11 -3.54
C HIS A 182 -9.36 34.36 -3.47
N ILE A 183 -9.93 34.77 -4.60
CA ILE A 183 -10.79 35.96 -4.69
C ILE A 183 -12.27 35.60 -4.47
N PHE A 184 -12.71 34.44 -4.95
CA PHE A 184 -14.10 33.95 -4.96
C PHE A 184 -14.20 32.53 -4.38
N PRO A 185 -13.85 32.31 -3.10
CA PRO A 185 -13.75 30.98 -2.49
C PRO A 185 -15.06 30.19 -2.50
N LEU A 186 -16.20 30.88 -2.50
CA LEU A 186 -17.53 30.28 -2.50
C LEU A 186 -17.87 29.57 -3.82
N THR A 187 -17.09 29.81 -4.88
CA THR A 187 -17.22 29.08 -6.15
C THR A 187 -16.81 27.60 -6.05
N ALA A 188 -16.05 27.22 -5.01
CA ALA A 188 -15.71 25.82 -4.71
C ALA A 188 -16.90 25.02 -4.14
N VAL A 189 -17.87 25.70 -3.52
CA VAL A 189 -19.10 25.10 -2.98
C VAL A 189 -20.23 25.16 -4.01
N ASN A 190 -20.34 26.27 -4.74
CA ASN A 190 -21.31 26.45 -5.81
C ASN A 190 -20.71 27.32 -6.92
N HIS A 191 -20.56 26.78 -8.12
CA HIS A 191 -19.93 27.44 -9.26
C HIS A 191 -20.55 28.78 -9.67
N ASN A 192 -21.78 29.10 -9.23
CA ASN A 192 -22.45 30.37 -9.53
C ASN A 192 -22.19 31.48 -8.50
N LEU A 193 -21.51 31.19 -7.39
CA LEU A 193 -21.38 32.09 -6.25
C LEU A 193 -20.10 32.96 -6.34
N TYR A 194 -20.06 33.84 -7.33
CA TYR A 194 -18.96 34.80 -7.57
C TYR A 194 -19.01 36.01 -6.63
N ILE A 195 -18.86 35.77 -5.34
CA ILE A 195 -18.81 36.84 -4.33
C ILE A 195 -17.33 37.10 -3.99
N PRO A 196 -16.78 38.28 -4.33
CA PRO A 196 -15.39 38.60 -4.03
C PRO A 196 -15.21 38.76 -2.52
N LEU A 197 -14.37 37.93 -1.93
CA LEU A 197 -14.03 37.98 -0.51
C LEU A 197 -12.52 38.17 -0.35
N PRO A 198 -11.94 39.33 -0.71
CA PRO A 198 -10.53 39.59 -0.41
C PRO A 198 -10.28 39.50 1.10
N VAL A 199 -9.10 39.01 1.51
CA VAL A 199 -8.70 38.74 2.92
C VAL A 199 -9.34 37.48 3.54
N VAL A 200 -10.66 37.29 3.43
CA VAL A 200 -11.37 36.09 3.94
C VAL A 200 -11.26 34.90 2.97
N GLY A 201 -11.17 35.16 1.67
CA GLY A 201 -10.97 34.18 0.60
C GLY A 201 -9.54 33.67 0.48
N SER A 202 -8.54 34.39 1.00
CA SER A 202 -7.23 33.82 1.32
C SER A 202 -7.29 32.91 2.54
N LEU A 203 -8.21 33.18 3.48
CA LEU A 203 -8.43 32.35 4.65
C LEU A 203 -9.12 31.03 4.28
N TYR A 204 -9.90 30.91 3.21
CA TYR A 204 -10.64 29.68 2.87
C TYR A 204 -9.74 28.53 2.36
N PRO A 205 -8.81 28.72 1.40
CA PRO A 205 -7.78 27.73 1.07
C PRO A 205 -6.88 27.40 2.27
N ILE A 206 -6.55 28.41 3.10
CA ILE A 206 -5.81 28.23 4.35
C ILE A 206 -6.64 27.40 5.35
N LEU A 207 -7.93 27.69 5.49
CA LEU A 207 -8.87 26.97 6.36
C LEU A 207 -9.12 25.56 5.83
N ARG A 208 -9.09 25.29 4.52
CA ARG A 208 -9.13 23.93 3.99
C ARG A 208 -7.82 23.18 4.24
N THR A 209 -6.68 23.87 4.21
CA THR A 209 -5.42 23.28 4.71
C THR A 209 -5.40 23.09 6.24
N LEU A 210 -6.27 23.78 7.00
CA LEU A 210 -6.41 23.66 8.46
C LEU A 210 -7.55 22.73 8.91
N PHE A 211 -8.64 22.63 8.13
CA PHE A 211 -9.77 21.71 8.26
C PHE A 211 -9.47 20.50 7.40
N ILE A 212 -8.71 19.60 8.00
CA ILE A 212 -7.99 18.55 7.33
C ILE A 212 -8.99 17.54 6.74
N ASN A 213 -9.23 17.59 5.43
CA ASN A 213 -9.95 16.54 4.72
C ASN A 213 -8.99 15.36 4.50
N PRO A 214 -9.32 14.11 4.87
CA PRO A 214 -8.46 12.94 4.64
C PRO A 214 -8.02 12.74 3.17
N GLU A 215 -8.76 13.30 2.23
CA GLU A 215 -8.50 13.32 0.78
C GLU A 215 -7.40 14.28 0.34
N ASP A 216 -7.05 15.27 1.18
CA ASP A 216 -6.08 16.29 0.82
C ASP A 216 -4.68 15.86 1.34
N THR A 217 -3.63 16.02 0.54
CA THR A 217 -2.27 15.50 0.86
C THR A 217 -1.66 16.10 2.13
N GLY A 218 -2.25 17.19 2.63
CA GLY A 218 -1.91 17.79 3.92
C GLY A 218 -2.26 16.92 5.13
N HIS A 219 -3.19 15.96 4.98
CA HIS A 219 -3.78 15.21 6.09
C HIS A 219 -2.83 14.20 6.74
N PRO A 220 -2.82 14.06 8.08
CA PRO A 220 -1.98 13.09 8.78
C PRO A 220 -2.13 11.65 8.25
N LEU A 221 -3.35 11.15 8.06
CA LEU A 221 -3.61 9.82 7.49
C LEU A 221 -3.05 9.62 6.06
N TYR A 222 -3.13 10.65 5.22
CA TYR A 222 -2.60 10.60 3.86
C TYR A 222 -1.07 10.64 3.90
N LYS A 223 -0.48 11.57 4.67
CA LYS A 223 0.97 11.63 4.89
C LYS A 223 1.52 10.32 5.45
N ASP A 224 0.81 9.71 6.41
CA ASP A 224 1.11 8.40 6.97
C ASP A 224 1.12 7.32 5.89
N MET A 225 0.11 7.29 5.00
CA MET A 225 0.10 6.38 3.85
C MET A 225 1.31 6.57 2.95
N ILE A 226 1.58 7.82 2.52
CA ILE A 226 2.72 8.14 1.65
C ILE A 226 4.02 7.67 2.30
N ASN A 227 4.26 8.06 3.55
CA ASN A 227 5.50 7.74 4.27
C ASN A 227 5.70 6.23 4.44
N GLN A 228 4.65 5.50 4.85
CA GLN A 228 4.76 4.06 5.08
C GLN A 228 4.93 3.29 3.76
N VAL A 229 4.17 3.65 2.72
CA VAL A 229 4.21 2.98 1.43
C VAL A 229 5.51 3.29 0.67
N ASP A 230 5.91 4.57 0.55
CA ASP A 230 7.20 4.92 -0.07
C ASP A 230 8.39 4.34 0.70
N GLY A 231 8.25 4.20 2.03
CA GLY A 231 9.23 3.53 2.87
C GLY A 231 9.53 2.09 2.45
N VAL A 232 8.56 1.37 1.85
CA VAL A 232 8.77 0.01 1.32
C VAL A 232 9.67 0.01 0.09
N PHE A 233 9.48 0.99 -0.79
CA PHE A 233 10.15 1.06 -2.10
C PHE A 233 11.30 2.07 -2.13
N ASN A 234 11.76 2.53 -0.97
CA ASN A 234 12.72 3.61 -0.86
C ASN A 234 14.00 3.29 -1.65
N GLY A 235 14.41 4.24 -2.50
CA GLY A 235 15.59 4.10 -3.36
C GLY A 235 15.43 3.16 -4.55
N TYR A 236 14.25 2.57 -4.79
CA TYR A 236 14.02 1.73 -5.96
C TYR A 236 13.85 2.59 -7.23
N PRO A 237 14.76 2.50 -8.22
CA PRO A 237 14.78 3.42 -9.36
C PRO A 237 13.68 3.15 -10.39
N ASP A 238 13.15 1.93 -10.44
CA ASP A 238 12.15 1.50 -11.43
C ASP A 238 10.73 1.40 -10.84
N LEU A 239 10.46 2.21 -9.80
CA LEU A 239 9.11 2.46 -9.28
C LEU A 239 8.47 3.63 -10.04
N VAL A 240 7.24 3.43 -10.52
CA VAL A 240 6.39 4.50 -11.00
C VAL A 240 5.06 4.47 -10.26
N HIS A 241 4.73 5.57 -9.58
CA HIS A 241 3.40 5.77 -9.00
C HIS A 241 2.40 6.12 -10.09
N VAL A 242 1.24 5.47 -10.09
CA VAL A 242 0.17 5.69 -11.07
C VAL A 242 -1.13 5.90 -10.31
N ALA A 243 -1.72 7.09 -10.42
CA ALA A 243 -2.88 7.46 -9.63
C ALA A 243 -3.94 8.28 -10.37
N GLY A 244 -5.13 8.35 -9.78
CA GLY A 244 -6.25 9.18 -10.21
C GLY A 244 -6.44 10.37 -9.26
N HIS A 245 -7.64 10.46 -8.67
CA HIS A 245 -8.11 11.42 -7.65
C HIS A 245 -8.13 12.90 -8.07
N GLU A 246 -7.01 13.41 -8.58
CA GLU A 246 -6.96 14.75 -9.16
C GLU A 246 -7.68 14.75 -10.51
N HIS A 247 -8.58 15.71 -10.73
CA HIS A 247 -9.35 15.79 -11.97
C HIS A 247 -8.55 16.44 -13.12
N GLY A 248 -7.35 15.89 -13.38
CA GLY A 248 -6.40 16.34 -14.38
C GLY A 248 -5.40 15.24 -14.76
N LEU A 249 -4.53 15.56 -15.71
CA LEU A 249 -3.41 14.75 -16.15
C LEU A 249 -2.10 15.38 -15.70
N GLN A 250 -1.22 14.61 -15.06
CA GLN A 250 0.10 15.10 -14.63
C GLN A 250 1.19 14.06 -14.88
N PHE A 251 2.37 14.53 -15.27
CA PHE A 251 3.61 13.77 -15.20
C PHE A 251 4.58 14.55 -14.32
N ILE A 252 4.93 13.97 -13.17
CA ILE A 252 5.82 14.58 -12.17
C ILE A 252 7.05 13.69 -12.03
N LYS A 253 8.23 14.31 -12.06
CA LYS A 253 9.50 13.63 -11.89
C LYS A 253 10.37 14.35 -10.87
N ASP A 254 10.42 13.79 -9.66
CA ASP A 254 11.36 14.16 -8.62
C ASP A 254 12.24 12.95 -8.25
N LYS A 255 12.30 12.56 -6.96
CA LYS A 255 12.98 11.34 -6.51
C LYS A 255 12.35 10.07 -7.09
N GLN A 256 11.04 10.10 -7.30
CA GLN A 256 10.26 9.05 -7.93
C GLN A 256 9.38 9.66 -9.02
N VAL A 257 8.93 8.82 -9.96
CA VAL A 257 8.02 9.21 -11.02
C VAL A 257 6.58 9.05 -10.53
N GLN A 258 5.77 10.07 -10.78
CA GLN A 258 4.32 10.03 -10.56
C GLN A 258 3.60 10.34 -11.88
N VAL A 259 2.71 9.43 -12.26
CA VAL A 259 1.74 9.57 -13.33
C VAL A 259 0.38 9.78 -12.69
N VAL A 260 -0.31 10.86 -13.06
CA VAL A 260 -1.69 11.14 -12.65
C VAL A 260 -2.58 11.12 -13.89
N SER A 261 -3.62 10.29 -13.86
CA SER A 261 -4.58 10.07 -14.94
C SER A 261 -6.02 10.11 -14.42
N GLY A 262 -6.42 11.18 -13.73
CA GLY A 262 -7.77 11.35 -13.15
C GLY A 262 -8.74 12.20 -13.99
N ALA A 263 -8.36 12.57 -15.22
CA ALA A 263 -9.18 13.39 -16.12
C ALA A 263 -10.24 12.60 -16.93
N GLY A 264 -10.71 11.46 -16.43
CA GLY A 264 -11.65 10.60 -17.16
C GLY A 264 -13.06 11.20 -17.31
N ALA A 265 -13.53 11.93 -16.28
CA ALA A 265 -14.90 12.45 -16.21
C ALA A 265 -14.98 13.93 -15.78
N LYS A 266 -14.11 14.38 -14.87
CA LYS A 266 -14.12 15.74 -14.29
C LYS A 266 -12.92 16.58 -14.73
N ARG A 267 -12.96 17.89 -14.46
CA ARG A 267 -11.90 18.87 -14.74
C ARG A 267 -11.66 19.74 -13.52
N THR A 268 -10.43 19.84 -13.05
CA THR A 268 -9.99 20.85 -12.08
C THR A 268 -8.63 21.41 -12.46
N TYR A 269 -8.36 22.63 -12.01
CA TYR A 269 -7.09 23.32 -12.26
C TYR A 269 -5.89 22.47 -11.85
N THR A 270 -4.82 22.55 -12.63
CA THR A 270 -3.55 21.90 -12.31
C THR A 270 -2.40 22.84 -12.67
N LYS A 271 -1.47 23.05 -11.75
CA LYS A 271 -0.33 23.94 -11.97
C LYS A 271 0.88 23.15 -12.45
N LYS A 272 1.69 23.73 -13.34
CA LYS A 272 3.06 23.26 -13.57
C LYS A 272 3.94 23.63 -12.37
N GLY A 273 4.01 22.74 -11.38
CA GLY A 273 4.94 22.86 -10.26
C GLY A 273 6.39 22.57 -10.66
N LYS A 274 7.33 22.74 -9.71
CA LYS A 274 8.79 22.66 -9.96
C LYS A 274 9.24 21.35 -10.63
N HIS A 275 8.61 20.23 -10.28
CA HIS A 275 8.94 18.90 -10.78
C HIS A 275 7.90 18.37 -11.79
N SER A 276 6.91 19.18 -12.16
CA SER A 276 5.89 18.83 -13.15
C SER A 276 6.47 19.03 -14.54
N LEU A 277 6.64 17.93 -15.29
CA LEU A 277 7.02 17.98 -16.69
C LEU A 277 5.78 18.15 -17.59
N PHE A 278 4.63 17.70 -17.11
CA PHE A 278 3.34 17.87 -17.77
C PHE A 278 2.21 18.04 -16.74
N ALA A 279 1.27 18.93 -17.06
CA ALA A 279 0.05 19.18 -16.30
C ALA A 279 -1.02 19.73 -17.25
N ASP A 280 -2.20 19.09 -17.30
CA ASP A 280 -3.32 19.49 -18.14
C ASP A 280 -4.65 19.11 -17.48
N ALA A 281 -5.58 20.05 -17.37
CA ALA A 281 -6.91 19.86 -16.77
C ALA A 281 -7.95 19.30 -17.76
N THR A 282 -7.54 19.04 -19.01
CA THR A 282 -8.42 18.58 -20.08
C THR A 282 -8.69 17.08 -19.93
N GLN A 283 -9.92 16.67 -20.27
CA GLN A 283 -10.29 15.25 -20.27
C GLN A 283 -9.34 14.43 -21.12
N GLY A 284 -9.00 13.22 -20.66
CA GLY A 284 -7.99 12.42 -21.31
C GLY A 284 -7.65 11.13 -20.59
N TYR A 285 -6.56 10.50 -21.03
CA TYR A 285 -6.04 9.25 -20.47
C TYR A 285 -4.55 9.10 -20.80
N VAL A 286 -3.91 8.13 -20.15
CA VAL A 286 -2.49 7.82 -20.33
C VAL A 286 -2.32 6.38 -20.81
N THR A 287 -1.42 6.15 -21.77
CA THR A 287 -0.87 4.80 -22.04
C THR A 287 0.50 4.68 -21.41
N ALA A 288 0.84 3.47 -20.96
CA ALA A 288 2.14 3.11 -20.41
C ALA A 288 2.64 1.86 -21.13
N ASP A 289 3.54 2.04 -22.09
CA ASP A 289 4.01 0.99 -22.98
C ASP A 289 5.40 0.51 -22.55
N LEU A 290 5.54 -0.79 -22.28
CA LEU A 290 6.83 -1.42 -22.04
C LEU A 290 7.55 -1.67 -23.36
N LEU A 291 8.72 -1.04 -23.53
CA LEU A 291 9.55 -1.16 -24.72
C LEU A 291 10.76 -2.08 -24.48
N GLN A 292 11.49 -2.39 -25.56
CA GLN A 292 12.74 -3.13 -25.48
C GLN A 292 13.75 -2.42 -24.55
N GLY A 293 14.43 -3.21 -23.71
CA GLY A 293 15.33 -2.73 -22.67
C GLY A 293 14.59 -2.24 -21.41
N ASN A 294 13.36 -2.72 -21.18
CA ASN A 294 12.51 -2.43 -20.02
C ASN A 294 12.16 -0.96 -19.81
N ARG A 295 12.33 -0.13 -20.84
CA ARG A 295 11.98 1.29 -20.79
C ARG A 295 10.46 1.45 -20.86
N MET A 296 9.91 2.36 -20.06
CA MET A 296 8.49 2.68 -20.08
C MET A 296 8.24 3.96 -20.89
N LEU A 297 7.39 3.87 -21.91
CA LEU A 297 6.90 5.02 -22.65
C LEU A 297 5.52 5.41 -22.11
N PHE A 298 5.44 6.59 -21.50
CA PHE A 298 4.17 7.19 -21.11
C PHE A 298 3.69 8.13 -22.21
N THR A 299 2.45 7.96 -22.67
CA THR A 299 1.83 8.84 -23.68
C THR A 299 0.51 9.36 -23.16
N TYR A 300 0.38 10.69 -23.13
CA TYR A 300 -0.79 11.39 -22.63
C TYR A 300 -1.65 11.84 -23.81
N TYR A 301 -2.95 11.54 -23.71
CA TYR A 301 -3.94 11.92 -24.71
C TYR A 301 -4.97 12.86 -24.08
N THR A 302 -5.20 14.02 -24.69
CA THR A 302 -6.23 14.99 -24.27
C THR A 302 -7.33 15.12 -25.31
N VAL A 303 -8.51 15.55 -24.88
CA VAL A 303 -9.68 15.79 -25.74
C VAL A 303 -9.86 17.29 -25.97
N GLU A 304 -9.64 17.73 -27.21
CA GLU A 304 -9.93 19.10 -27.64
C GLU A 304 -10.91 19.07 -28.81
N ASN A 305 -11.97 19.87 -28.75
CA ASN A 305 -12.99 19.95 -29.82
C ASN A 305 -13.52 18.59 -30.28
N TYR A 306 -13.81 17.70 -29.31
CA TYR A 306 -14.26 16.31 -29.55
C TYR A 306 -13.23 15.39 -30.23
N ALA A 307 -12.03 15.87 -30.54
CA ALA A 307 -10.93 15.08 -31.07
C ALA A 307 -9.93 14.71 -29.97
N VAL A 308 -9.43 13.48 -30.01
CA VAL A 308 -8.35 13.05 -29.12
C VAL A 308 -7.01 13.35 -29.78
N LYS A 309 -6.12 14.05 -29.08
CA LYS A 309 -4.75 14.33 -29.54
C LYS A 309 -3.72 13.83 -28.54
N GLN A 310 -2.53 13.48 -29.03
CA GLN A 310 -1.38 13.23 -28.18
C GLN A 310 -0.85 14.58 -27.67
N ALA A 311 -0.86 14.76 -26.34
CA ALA A 311 -0.48 16.03 -25.71
C ALA A 311 0.95 16.01 -25.15
N PHE A 312 1.41 14.85 -24.69
CA PHE A 312 2.73 14.71 -24.07
C PHE A 312 3.22 13.27 -24.15
N THR A 313 4.54 13.10 -24.15
CA THR A 313 5.18 11.80 -24.05
C THR A 313 6.44 11.87 -23.21
N TYR A 314 6.71 10.81 -22.46
CA TYR A 314 7.92 10.69 -21.67
C TYR A 314 8.43 9.25 -21.70
N MET A 315 9.72 9.09 -21.98
CA MET A 315 10.39 7.80 -21.91
C MET A 315 11.18 7.69 -20.62
N GLN A 316 10.65 6.89 -19.69
CA GLN A 316 11.33 6.58 -18.44
C GLN A 316 12.39 5.51 -18.70
N PRO A 317 13.68 5.79 -18.42
CA PRO A 317 14.73 4.79 -18.52
C PRO A 317 14.55 3.70 -17.46
N TYR A 318 15.06 2.51 -17.76
CA TYR A 318 15.19 1.42 -16.82
C TYR A 318 16.59 1.41 -16.22
N THR A 319 16.70 1.23 -14.91
CA THR A 319 17.97 1.13 -14.20
C THR A 319 18.13 -0.26 -13.63
N PRO A 320 18.82 -1.20 -14.31
CA PRO A 320 18.96 -2.57 -13.84
C PRO A 320 19.42 -2.61 -12.39
N VAL A 321 18.52 -3.00 -11.49
CA VAL A 321 18.88 -3.31 -10.12
C VAL A 321 19.38 -4.75 -10.16
N LEU A 322 20.69 -4.92 -10.03
CA LEU A 322 21.25 -6.25 -9.80
C LEU A 322 20.51 -6.84 -8.60
N PRO A 323 20.13 -8.13 -8.63
CA PRO A 323 19.66 -8.81 -7.44
C PRO A 323 20.65 -8.47 -6.32
N ASP A 324 20.15 -8.02 -5.19
CA ASP A 324 20.98 -7.80 -4.02
C ASP A 324 21.83 -9.06 -3.84
N ASP A 325 23.16 -8.95 -3.85
CA ASP A 325 24.06 -10.08 -3.55
C ASP A 325 23.79 -10.67 -2.16
N ASN A 326 22.94 -9.99 -1.36
CA ASN A 326 22.14 -10.57 -0.30
C ASN A 326 21.02 -11.49 -0.83
N VAL A 327 21.32 -12.42 -1.74
CA VAL A 327 20.69 -13.74 -1.62
C VAL A 327 21.06 -14.17 -0.20
N LEU A 328 20.08 -14.11 0.70
CA LEU A 328 20.30 -14.39 2.11
C LEU A 328 21.05 -15.70 2.18
N LYS A 329 22.33 -15.64 2.60
CA LYS A 329 23.19 -16.80 2.55
C LYS A 329 22.78 -17.72 3.69
N PRO A 330 22.56 -19.02 3.43
CA PRO A 330 22.34 -19.97 4.51
C PRO A 330 23.47 -19.86 5.52
N ILE A 331 23.13 -19.81 6.81
CA ILE A 331 24.13 -19.82 7.88
C ILE A 331 24.84 -21.17 7.81
N VAL A 332 26.17 -21.18 7.89
CA VAL A 332 26.97 -22.42 7.87
C VAL A 332 27.02 -23.01 9.29
N GLY A 333 26.71 -24.30 9.43
CA GLY A 333 26.75 -25.04 10.70
C GLY A 333 25.43 -25.03 11.47
N ASP A 334 25.41 -25.72 12.61
CA ASP A 334 24.17 -26.03 13.35
C ASP A 334 23.84 -24.99 14.44
N SER A 335 24.76 -24.05 14.66
CA SER A 335 24.61 -22.98 15.65
C SER A 335 25.39 -21.74 15.23
N THR A 336 24.96 -20.57 15.71
CA THR A 336 25.65 -19.30 15.52
C THR A 336 25.67 -18.51 16.83
N VAL A 337 26.60 -17.57 16.97
CA VAL A 337 26.68 -16.68 18.13
C VAL A 337 26.10 -15.33 17.75
N VAL A 338 25.04 -14.92 18.44
CA VAL A 338 24.36 -13.64 18.19
C VAL A 338 23.99 -12.96 19.51
N SER A 339 23.93 -11.63 19.48
CA SER A 339 23.27 -10.83 20.50
C SER A 339 21.94 -10.35 19.91
N ILE A 340 20.83 -10.52 20.64
CA ILE A 340 19.50 -10.28 20.07
C ILE A 340 19.26 -8.79 19.80
N LYS A 341 19.62 -7.91 20.75
CA LYS A 341 19.48 -6.46 20.59
C LYS A 341 20.51 -5.68 21.41
N PRO A 342 21.79 -5.70 21.01
CA PRO A 342 22.87 -5.06 21.78
C PRO A 342 22.72 -3.54 21.89
N GLU A 343 21.94 -2.90 21.01
CA GLU A 343 21.65 -1.46 21.09
C GLU A 343 20.97 -1.06 22.41
N TYR A 344 20.18 -1.94 23.03
CA TYR A 344 19.54 -1.62 24.30
C TYR A 344 20.53 -1.34 25.42
N ASN A 345 21.76 -1.88 25.35
CA ASN A 345 22.79 -1.61 26.37
C ASN A 345 23.68 -0.40 26.03
N LYS A 346 23.46 0.28 24.90
CA LYS A 346 24.20 1.49 24.50
C LYS A 346 23.64 2.75 25.18
N VAL A 347 23.46 2.71 26.50
CA VAL A 347 22.88 3.80 27.30
C VAL A 347 23.72 4.09 28.55
N GLY A 348 23.82 5.37 28.92
CA GLY A 348 24.62 5.83 30.07
C GLY A 348 23.98 5.57 31.44
N GLY A 349 24.75 5.78 32.52
CA GLY A 349 24.29 5.56 33.89
C GLY A 349 23.07 6.41 34.30
N PHE A 350 23.01 7.66 33.83
CA PHE A 350 21.85 8.54 34.07
C PHE A 350 20.56 8.03 33.41
N HIS A 351 20.68 7.47 32.20
CA HIS A 351 19.54 6.84 31.50
C HIS A 351 19.04 5.62 32.28
N LYS A 352 19.96 4.75 32.74
CA LYS A 352 19.62 3.59 33.58
C LYS A 352 19.02 3.98 34.93
N PHE A 353 19.39 5.15 35.46
CA PHE A 353 18.78 5.69 36.67
C PHE A 353 17.33 6.12 36.44
N LEU A 354 17.04 6.83 35.33
CA LEU A 354 15.69 7.31 35.02
C LEU A 354 14.73 6.22 34.52
N PHE A 355 15.20 5.31 33.67
CA PHE A 355 14.37 4.32 32.96
C PHE A 355 14.60 2.88 33.43
N GLY A 356 15.25 2.72 34.60
CA GLY A 356 15.58 1.42 35.19
C GLY A 356 16.80 0.77 34.54
N LYS A 357 17.35 -0.27 35.19
CA LYS A 357 18.46 -1.07 34.62
C LYS A 357 17.98 -2.04 33.54
N ASN A 358 16.79 -2.62 33.73
CA ASN A 358 16.12 -3.59 32.85
C ASN A 358 17.03 -4.79 32.48
N TYR A 359 16.69 -5.56 31.45
CA TYR A 359 17.46 -6.72 30.99
C TYR A 359 18.47 -6.38 29.88
N ARG A 360 19.00 -5.15 29.89
CA ARG A 360 19.82 -4.62 28.79
C ARG A 360 21.10 -5.43 28.59
N GLU A 361 21.68 -5.94 29.67
CA GLU A 361 22.87 -6.78 29.62
C GLU A 361 22.55 -8.12 28.95
N GLU A 362 21.41 -8.72 29.27
CA GLU A 362 20.92 -9.97 28.71
C GLU A 362 20.55 -9.84 27.22
N TRP A 363 20.00 -8.69 26.80
CA TRP A 363 19.76 -8.38 25.38
C TRP A 363 21.06 -8.22 24.57
N ALA A 364 22.13 -7.76 25.22
CA ALA A 364 23.44 -7.55 24.60
C ALA A 364 24.38 -8.75 24.70
N ALA A 365 24.10 -9.69 25.60
CA ALA A 365 24.92 -10.86 25.83
C ALA A 365 24.98 -11.75 24.56
N PRO A 366 26.19 -12.07 24.06
CA PRO A 366 26.33 -13.00 22.96
C PRO A 366 25.91 -14.39 23.41
N ALA A 367 24.96 -15.00 22.70
CA ALA A 367 24.45 -16.34 22.97
C ALA A 367 24.69 -17.25 21.77
N LYS A 368 25.18 -18.46 22.04
CA LYS A 368 25.27 -19.53 21.03
C LYS A 368 23.89 -20.16 20.87
N LEU A 369 23.25 -19.92 19.74
CA LEU A 369 21.88 -20.35 19.45
C LEU A 369 21.87 -21.34 18.27
N PRO A 370 20.96 -22.34 18.27
CA PRO A 370 20.78 -23.24 17.14
C PRO A 370 20.34 -22.48 15.89
N VAL A 371 20.78 -22.97 14.73
CA VAL A 371 20.33 -22.48 13.43
C VAL A 371 19.07 -23.24 13.02
N ILE A 372 17.97 -22.52 12.82
CA ILE A 372 16.68 -23.06 12.41
C ILE A 372 16.60 -23.05 10.88
N ARG A 373 16.37 -24.23 10.30
CA ARG A 373 16.14 -24.44 8.87
C ARG A 373 14.78 -25.11 8.68
N LEU A 374 13.85 -24.40 8.05
CA LEU A 374 12.47 -24.90 7.87
C LEU A 374 12.44 -26.18 7.04
N SER A 375 13.33 -26.35 6.07
CA SER A 375 13.47 -27.57 5.27
C SER A 375 13.76 -28.84 6.07
N THR A 376 14.38 -28.72 7.25
CA THR A 376 14.87 -29.87 8.02
C THR A 376 14.23 -30.02 9.38
N ILE A 377 13.93 -28.92 10.07
CA ILE A 377 13.35 -28.95 11.41
C ILE A 377 11.97 -29.64 11.37
N HIS A 378 11.73 -30.56 12.31
CA HIS A 378 10.50 -31.37 12.39
C HIS A 378 10.10 -32.09 11.09
N GLY A 379 11.09 -32.45 10.25
CA GLY A 379 10.85 -33.17 9.00
C GLY A 379 10.40 -32.28 7.83
N GLY A 380 10.57 -30.97 7.96
CA GLY A 380 10.21 -29.99 6.94
C GLY A 380 8.92 -29.26 7.30
N LEU A 381 9.06 -28.00 7.74
CA LEU A 381 7.95 -27.11 8.02
C LEU A 381 7.58 -26.29 6.78
N LYS A 382 6.28 -26.16 6.54
CA LYS A 382 5.72 -25.32 5.48
C LYS A 382 5.00 -24.11 6.07
N PRO A 383 5.29 -22.90 5.58
CA PRO A 383 4.54 -21.71 5.96
C PRO A 383 3.08 -21.75 5.52
N LEU A 384 2.19 -21.38 6.44
CA LEU A 384 0.76 -21.20 6.20
C LEU A 384 0.39 -19.73 6.08
N GLN A 385 0.70 -18.94 7.11
CA GLN A 385 0.23 -17.57 7.23
C GLN A 385 1.12 -16.75 8.17
N LEU A 386 1.28 -15.46 7.87
CA LEU A 386 1.79 -14.51 8.85
C LEU A 386 0.81 -14.34 10.01
N GLY A 387 1.36 -13.98 11.15
CA GLY A 387 0.58 -13.50 12.29
C GLY A 387 1.46 -12.66 13.19
N GLY A 388 1.00 -12.52 14.43
CA GLY A 388 1.68 -11.69 15.41
C GLY A 388 1.08 -10.29 15.41
N GLY A 389 0.32 -10.01 16.47
CA GLY A 389 -0.46 -8.79 16.62
C GLY A 389 0.41 -7.57 16.92
N PHE A 390 0.24 -6.97 18.10
CA PHE A 390 0.82 -5.67 18.44
C PHE A 390 2.30 -5.66 18.81
N GLN A 391 2.95 -6.83 18.87
CA GLN A 391 4.25 -6.96 19.53
C GLN A 391 5.26 -7.82 18.79
N SER A 392 4.91 -8.70 17.85
CA SER A 392 5.87 -9.67 17.32
C SER A 392 5.53 -10.06 15.90
N LYS A 393 6.54 -10.40 15.09
CA LYS A 393 6.33 -11.09 13.82
C LYS A 393 6.19 -12.58 14.08
N SER A 394 5.12 -13.20 13.60
CA SER A 394 4.90 -14.64 13.74
C SER A 394 4.60 -15.28 12.39
N LEU A 395 4.95 -16.55 12.24
CA LEU A 395 4.64 -17.36 11.07
C LEU A 395 4.04 -18.67 11.56
N ARG A 396 2.80 -18.95 11.16
CA ARG A 396 2.17 -20.25 11.35
C ARG A 396 2.76 -21.21 10.34
N LEU A 397 3.16 -22.36 10.83
CA LEU A 397 3.85 -23.41 10.10
C LEU A 397 3.07 -24.72 10.29
N VAL A 398 3.20 -25.64 9.34
CA VAL A 398 2.67 -27.00 9.47
C VAL A 398 3.75 -28.00 9.09
N ASP A 399 3.83 -29.10 9.83
CA ASP A 399 4.68 -30.23 9.44
C ASP A 399 3.95 -31.19 8.49
N LYS A 400 4.68 -32.21 8.03
CA LYS A 400 4.16 -33.24 7.13
C LYS A 400 2.98 -34.06 7.69
N ASP A 401 2.84 -34.11 9.02
CA ASP A 401 1.82 -34.88 9.72
C ASP A 401 0.59 -34.01 10.06
N GLY A 402 0.57 -32.75 9.62
CA GLY A 402 -0.52 -31.81 9.82
C GLY A 402 -0.50 -31.09 11.17
N LYS A 403 0.55 -31.28 11.98
CA LYS A 403 0.66 -30.58 13.26
C LYS A 403 1.17 -29.16 13.03
N GLU A 404 0.52 -28.21 13.72
CA GLU A 404 0.85 -26.80 13.62
C GLU A 404 1.99 -26.40 14.56
N TRP A 405 2.79 -25.47 14.05
CA TRP A 405 3.92 -24.86 14.73
C TRP A 405 3.86 -23.34 14.56
N VAL A 406 4.49 -22.61 15.46
CA VAL A 406 4.58 -21.14 15.37
C VAL A 406 6.02 -20.71 15.53
N LEU A 407 6.55 -20.04 14.50
CA LEU A 407 7.80 -19.29 14.58
C LEU A 407 7.47 -17.85 14.99
N ARG A 408 8.14 -17.30 15.98
CA ARG A 408 7.85 -15.96 16.52
C ARG A 408 9.14 -15.21 16.87
N SER A 409 9.18 -13.92 16.55
CA SER A 409 10.31 -13.06 16.89
C SER A 409 10.48 -12.93 18.41
N VAL A 410 11.74 -13.04 18.88
CA VAL A 410 12.08 -12.72 20.27
C VAL A 410 11.94 -11.22 20.49
N GLN A 411 12.62 -10.42 19.65
CA GLN A 411 12.48 -8.97 19.63
C GLN A 411 11.03 -8.57 19.35
N LYS A 412 10.53 -7.61 20.12
CA LYS A 412 9.20 -7.02 19.93
C LYS A 412 9.27 -5.77 19.08
N SER A 413 8.29 -5.63 18.18
CA SER A 413 8.08 -4.42 17.39
C SER A 413 7.07 -3.53 18.11
N PRO A 414 7.47 -2.37 18.64
CA PRO A 414 6.57 -1.47 19.37
C PRO A 414 5.67 -0.63 18.44
N GLU A 415 5.76 -0.86 17.13
CA GLU A 415 5.11 -0.09 16.07
C GLU A 415 3.59 0.00 16.25
N LYS A 416 2.93 -0.96 16.91
CA LYS A 416 1.50 -0.88 17.21
C LYS A 416 1.16 -0.37 18.62
N ILE A 417 2.13 -0.15 19.52
CA ILE A 417 1.85 0.36 20.88
C ILE A 417 1.44 1.83 20.84
N LEU A 418 2.03 2.59 19.92
CA LEU A 418 1.78 4.02 19.80
C LEU A 418 0.81 4.32 18.67
N PRO A 419 -0.25 5.12 18.92
CA PRO A 419 -1.01 5.78 17.87
C PRO A 419 -0.07 6.49 16.89
N GLY A 420 -0.43 6.55 15.61
CA GLY A 420 0.42 7.10 14.54
C GLY A 420 0.95 8.51 14.85
N GLU A 421 0.17 9.31 15.57
CA GLU A 421 0.50 10.66 16.02
C GLU A 421 1.69 10.70 16.98
N LEU A 422 1.94 9.63 17.74
CA LEU A 422 3.03 9.53 18.71
C LEU A 422 4.27 8.79 18.15
N GLN A 423 4.16 8.15 16.99
CA GLN A 423 5.24 7.40 16.37
C GLN A 423 6.40 8.28 15.89
N GLU A 424 6.16 9.57 15.62
CA GLU A 424 7.20 10.53 15.23
C GLU A 424 7.69 11.39 16.41
N THR A 425 7.39 10.97 17.64
CA THR A 425 7.73 11.71 18.87
C THR A 425 8.72 10.94 19.75
N PHE A 426 9.20 11.58 20.82
CA PHE A 426 10.01 10.95 21.85
C PHE A 426 9.33 9.72 22.49
N ALA A 427 8.00 9.59 22.36
CA ALA A 427 7.26 8.42 22.84
C ALA A 427 7.74 7.14 22.14
N LYS A 428 8.10 7.19 20.85
CA LYS A 428 8.63 6.02 20.12
C LYS A 428 9.95 5.54 20.72
N ASP A 429 10.87 6.45 20.97
CA ASP A 429 12.16 6.14 21.57
C ASP A 429 11.98 5.57 22.98
N TRP A 430 11.04 6.14 23.74
CA TRP A 430 10.71 5.64 25.07
C TRP A 430 10.08 4.23 25.04
N VAL A 431 9.10 3.98 24.17
CA VAL A 431 8.48 2.64 24.06
C VAL A 431 9.49 1.61 23.55
N GLN A 432 10.36 1.99 22.61
CA GLN A 432 11.46 1.13 22.17
C GLN A 432 12.41 0.79 23.31
N ASP A 433 12.78 1.76 24.16
CA ASP A 433 13.60 1.52 25.35
C ASP A 433 12.86 0.69 26.41
N ALA A 434 11.56 0.88 26.59
CA ALA A 434 10.74 0.12 27.52
C ALA A 434 10.70 -1.37 27.18
N MET A 435 10.89 -1.77 25.91
CA MET A 435 11.02 -3.18 25.54
C MET A 435 12.24 -3.87 26.18
N SER A 436 13.27 -3.11 26.57
CA SER A 436 14.42 -3.67 27.30
C SER A 436 14.04 -4.28 28.65
N ALA A 437 12.87 -3.90 29.22
CA ALA A 437 12.35 -4.45 30.47
C ALA A 437 11.81 -5.88 30.33
N GLN A 438 11.66 -6.40 29.11
CA GLN A 438 11.29 -7.80 28.88
C GLN A 438 12.55 -8.67 28.84
N HIS A 439 12.54 -9.82 29.53
CA HIS A 439 13.67 -10.74 29.48
C HIS A 439 13.68 -11.50 28.13
N PRO A 440 14.78 -11.44 27.34
CA PRO A 440 14.82 -11.99 25.98
C PRO A 440 14.58 -13.50 25.92
N TYR A 441 15.00 -14.25 26.94
CA TYR A 441 14.85 -15.71 26.99
C TYR A 441 13.72 -16.20 27.91
N SER A 442 12.79 -15.31 28.28
CA SER A 442 11.70 -15.63 29.22
C SER A 442 10.85 -16.84 28.81
N ALA A 443 10.70 -17.09 27.51
CA ALA A 443 9.96 -18.24 26.99
C ALA A 443 10.52 -19.59 27.47
N LEU A 444 11.81 -19.66 27.80
CA LEU A 444 12.47 -20.89 28.26
C LEU A 444 12.25 -21.19 29.75
N VAL A 445 11.69 -20.23 30.51
CA VAL A 445 11.49 -20.38 31.96
C VAL A 445 10.22 -21.17 32.27
N VAL A 446 9.19 -21.06 31.44
CA VAL A 446 7.87 -21.66 31.68
C VAL A 446 7.88 -23.21 31.63
N PRO A 447 8.52 -23.88 30.66
CA PRO A 447 8.46 -25.34 30.53
C PRO A 447 8.84 -26.12 31.80
N PRO A 448 10.00 -25.89 32.47
CA PRO A 448 10.35 -26.67 33.66
C PRO A 448 9.37 -26.47 34.82
N LEU A 449 8.75 -25.28 34.93
CA LEU A 449 7.75 -25.00 35.96
C LEU A 449 6.42 -25.70 35.65
N ALA A 450 6.00 -25.68 34.39
CA ALA A 450 4.76 -26.32 33.96
C ALA A 450 4.85 -27.84 34.04
N GLU A 451 5.98 -28.43 33.66
CA GLU A 451 6.28 -29.86 33.82
C GLU A 451 6.19 -30.27 35.29
N ALA A 452 6.85 -29.52 36.19
CA ALA A 452 6.80 -29.79 37.62
C ALA A 452 5.37 -29.71 38.21
N ALA A 453 4.50 -28.90 37.60
CA ALA A 453 3.10 -28.76 37.99
C ALA A 453 2.15 -29.74 37.26
N GLY A 454 2.65 -30.59 36.35
CA GLY A 454 1.82 -31.48 35.54
C GLY A 454 0.89 -30.75 34.56
N ILE A 455 1.23 -29.53 34.16
CA ILE A 455 0.42 -28.70 33.27
C ILE A 455 0.88 -28.92 31.82
N PRO A 456 -0.02 -29.26 30.88
CA PRO A 456 0.31 -29.31 29.46
C PRO A 456 0.89 -27.98 28.96
N HIS A 457 2.03 -28.05 28.30
CA HIS A 457 2.76 -26.87 27.86
C HIS A 457 3.51 -27.11 26.55
N ALA A 458 3.95 -26.02 25.93
CA ALA A 458 4.84 -26.06 24.77
C ALA A 458 6.31 -26.09 25.21
N ASN A 459 7.17 -26.65 24.36
CA ASN A 459 8.61 -26.71 24.53
C ASN A 459 9.31 -25.78 23.52
N PRO A 460 9.38 -24.46 23.78
CA PRO A 460 9.96 -23.50 22.86
C PRO A 460 11.47 -23.70 22.72
N ILE A 461 11.96 -23.48 21.51
CA ILE A 461 13.39 -23.42 21.18
C ILE A 461 13.66 -22.00 20.70
N ILE A 462 14.73 -21.37 21.20
CA ILE A 462 15.20 -20.08 20.70
C ILE A 462 16.38 -20.35 19.77
N GLY A 463 16.30 -19.87 18.53
CA GLY A 463 17.30 -20.09 17.48
C GLY A 463 17.29 -18.96 16.45
N VAL A 464 18.28 -18.98 15.57
CA VAL A 464 18.41 -18.02 14.46
C VAL A 464 17.92 -18.66 13.18
N VAL A 465 17.02 -18.01 12.47
CA VAL A 465 16.45 -18.56 11.24
C VAL A 465 17.42 -18.37 10.08
N SER A 466 17.89 -19.47 9.50
CA SER A 466 18.71 -19.45 8.28
C SER A 466 17.86 -19.16 7.05
N ALA A 467 18.49 -18.62 6.01
CA ALA A 467 17.92 -18.67 4.67
C ALA A 467 17.61 -20.13 4.32
N ASP A 468 16.40 -20.37 3.82
CA ASP A 468 15.85 -21.70 3.58
C ASP A 468 14.77 -21.61 2.50
N GLU A 469 14.75 -22.58 1.58
CA GLU A 469 13.81 -22.62 0.47
C GLU A 469 12.34 -22.68 0.92
N ASN A 470 12.07 -23.37 2.04
CA ASN A 470 10.72 -23.51 2.57
C ASN A 470 10.16 -22.21 3.12
N LEU A 471 10.97 -21.18 3.38
CA LEU A 471 10.47 -19.86 3.76
C LEU A 471 9.70 -19.19 2.61
N GLY A 472 10.03 -19.51 1.36
CA GLY A 472 9.38 -18.95 0.17
C GLY A 472 9.25 -17.43 0.24
N LYS A 473 8.03 -16.92 0.11
CA LYS A 473 7.72 -15.48 0.16
C LYS A 473 8.05 -14.79 1.48
N TYR A 474 8.26 -15.55 2.57
CA TYR A 474 8.54 -15.03 3.90
C TYR A 474 10.04 -14.85 4.20
N ALA A 475 10.91 -15.27 3.28
CA ALA A 475 12.36 -15.27 3.49
C ALA A 475 12.92 -13.88 3.86
N SER A 476 12.41 -12.80 3.22
CA SER A 476 12.84 -11.43 3.49
C SER A 476 12.50 -10.94 4.91
N THR A 477 11.48 -11.52 5.55
CA THR A 477 11.00 -11.11 6.86
C THR A 477 11.66 -11.90 7.99
N PHE A 478 11.89 -13.20 7.78
CA PHE A 478 12.31 -14.12 8.85
C PHE A 478 13.77 -14.53 8.80
N THR A 479 14.48 -14.35 7.69
CA THR A 479 15.89 -14.78 7.63
C THR A 479 16.79 -13.88 8.47
N ASN A 480 17.74 -14.50 9.19
CA ASN A 480 18.62 -13.88 10.18
C ASN A 480 17.88 -13.21 11.35
N MET A 481 16.60 -13.55 11.55
CA MET A 481 15.82 -13.16 12.72
C MET A 481 16.20 -13.96 13.95
#